data_AF-A0A9Q1BBA4-F1
#
_entry.id   AF-A0A9Q1BBA4-F1
#
_cell.length_a   1.000
_cell.length_b   1.000
_cell.length_c   1.000
_cell.angle_alpha   90.00
_cell.angle_beta   90.00
_cell.angle_gamma   90.00
#
_symmetry.space_group_name_H-M   'P 1'
#
loop_
_entity.id
_entity.type
_entity.pdbx_description
1 polymer ?
#
loop_
_entity_poly.entity_id
_entity_poly.type
_entity_poly.pdbx_seq_one_letter_code
_entity_poly.pdbx_strand_id
1 'polypeptide(L)'
;MVEIMDEQVMRRFLRRLAERQPGLFLDIWELQPRAGGPAHQAQPHWCLCGKCLDMPIAEEELCCAGGQDNCLSDEPVRDFFQTLCM
;
A
#
# COMPACT_ATOMS: atom_id res chain seq x y z
N MET A 1 -11.79 -27.17 7.49
CA MET A 1 -12.59 -27.98 6.56
C MET A 1 -13.30 -27.01 5.61
N VAL A 2 -12.55 -26.41 4.68
CA VAL A 2 -13.06 -25.58 3.58
C VAL A 2 -12.81 -26.37 2.30
N GLU A 3 -13.27 -27.61 2.29
CA GLU A 3 -13.07 -28.47 1.14
C GLU A 3 -14.47 -28.82 0.65
N ILE A 4 -14.76 -28.30 -0.55
CA ILE A 4 -16.03 -28.38 -1.30
C ILE A 4 -17.10 -27.38 -0.82
N MET A 5 -16.79 -26.08 -0.82
CA MET A 5 -17.84 -25.05 -0.81
C MET A 5 -18.01 -24.51 -2.23
N ASP A 6 -19.22 -24.60 -2.76
CA ASP A 6 -19.59 -24.09 -4.08
C ASP A 6 -19.24 -22.60 -4.22
N GLU A 7 -18.74 -22.21 -5.41
CA GLU A 7 -18.23 -20.86 -5.66
C GLU A 7 -19.31 -19.78 -5.42
N GLN A 8 -20.56 -20.05 -5.78
CA GLN A 8 -21.67 -19.11 -5.58
C GLN A 8 -22.05 -19.00 -4.10
N VAL A 9 -21.87 -20.07 -3.32
CA VAL A 9 -22.04 -20.05 -1.86
C VAL A 9 -20.90 -19.25 -1.22
N MET A 10 -19.66 -19.48 -1.65
CA MET A 10 -18.48 -18.74 -1.20
C MET A 10 -18.62 -17.24 -1.46
N ARG A 11 -18.96 -16.83 -2.68
CA ARG A 11 -19.14 -15.40 -3.04
C ARG A 11 -20.20 -14.72 -2.17
N ARG A 12 -21.34 -15.39 -1.95
CA ARG A 12 -22.41 -14.85 -1.08
C ARG A 12 -21.97 -14.74 0.37
N PHE A 13 -21.21 -15.71 0.87
CA PHE A 13 -20.67 -15.70 2.23
C PHE A 13 -19.65 -14.58 2.43
N LEU A 14 -18.66 -14.46 1.53
CA LEU A 14 -17.64 -13.42 1.57
C LEU A 14 -18.26 -12.01 1.50
N ARG A 15 -19.29 -11.82 0.68
CA ARG A 15 -20.02 -10.53 0.64
C ARG A 15 -20.64 -10.16 1.98
N ARG A 16 -21.34 -11.10 2.63
CA ARG A 16 -21.92 -10.85 3.96
C ARG A 16 -20.87 -10.62 5.04
N LEU A 17 -19.72 -11.30 4.91
CA LEU A 17 -18.60 -11.13 5.83
C LEU A 17 -17.98 -9.73 5.68
N ALA A 18 -17.79 -9.26 4.44
CA ALA A 18 -17.29 -7.93 4.14
C ALA A 18 -18.24 -6.82 4.64
N GLU A 19 -19.56 -7.01 4.51
CA GLU A 19 -20.57 -6.08 5.05
C GLU A 19 -20.53 -5.98 6.58
N ARG A 20 -20.22 -7.09 7.28
CA ARG A 20 -20.21 -7.15 8.76
C ARG A 20 -18.88 -6.78 9.38
N GLN A 21 -17.78 -7.06 8.69
CA GLN A 21 -16.41 -6.89 9.16
C GLN A 21 -15.54 -6.36 8.01
N PRO A 22 -15.67 -5.07 7.65
CA PRO A 22 -14.89 -4.49 6.56
C PRO A 22 -13.37 -4.51 6.82
N GLY A 23 -12.94 -4.53 8.09
CA GLY A 23 -11.53 -4.61 8.48
C GLY A 23 -10.82 -5.87 7.99
N LEU A 24 -11.53 -6.99 7.79
CA LEU A 24 -10.95 -8.22 7.25
C LEU A 24 -10.35 -8.04 5.85
N PHE A 25 -10.81 -7.05 5.09
CA PHE A 25 -10.21 -6.71 3.81
C PHE A 25 -8.76 -6.23 3.98
N LEU A 26 -8.47 -5.45 5.04
CA LEU A 26 -7.12 -4.97 5.34
C LEU A 26 -6.21 -6.13 5.76
N ASP A 27 -6.71 -7.03 6.59
CA ASP A 27 -5.96 -8.23 7.00
C ASP A 27 -5.59 -9.09 5.77
N ILE A 28 -6.52 -9.26 4.81
CA ILE A 28 -6.25 -9.98 3.55
C ILE A 28 -5.27 -9.21 2.66
N TRP A 29 -5.34 -7.88 2.68
CA TRP A 29 -4.44 -7.01 1.91
C TRP A 29 -3.01 -7.08 2.43
N GLU A 30 -2.81 -7.13 3.74
CA GLU A 30 -1.49 -7.26 4.38
C GLU A 30 -0.84 -8.63 4.13
N LEU A 31 -1.67 -9.67 3.92
CA LEU A 31 -1.19 -11.00 3.53
C LEU A 31 -0.70 -11.08 2.09
N GLN A 32 -0.98 -10.08 1.25
CA GLN A 32 -0.40 -10.03 -0.08
C GLN A 32 1.12 -9.85 0.05
N PRO A 33 1.94 -10.67 -0.64
CA PRO A 33 3.35 -10.35 -0.77
C PRO A 33 3.43 -8.92 -1.28
N ARG A 34 4.10 -8.04 -0.54
CA ARG A 34 4.40 -6.70 -1.03
C ARG A 34 5.18 -6.91 -2.32
N ALA A 35 4.49 -6.82 -3.47
CA ALA A 35 5.14 -6.87 -4.76
C ALA A 35 6.20 -5.76 -4.67
N GLY A 36 7.47 -6.16 -4.72
CA GLY A 36 8.56 -5.20 -4.80
C GLY A 36 8.16 -4.21 -5.89
N GLY A 37 8.17 -2.91 -5.54
CA GLY A 37 7.77 -1.86 -6.46
C GLY A 37 8.46 -2.01 -7.82
N PRO A 38 7.91 -1.40 -8.89
CA PRO A 38 8.41 -1.59 -10.24
C PRO A 38 9.94 -1.55 -10.27
N ALA A 39 10.52 -2.65 -10.74
CA ALA A 39 11.96 -2.86 -10.77
C ALA A 39 12.63 -1.69 -11.50
N HIS A 40 13.45 -0.94 -10.76
CA HIS A 40 14.43 0.02 -11.27
C HIS A 40 13.96 0.86 -12.47
N GLN A 41 12.92 1.68 -12.27
CA GLN A 41 12.82 2.87 -13.11
C GLN A 41 14.01 3.77 -12.80
N ALA A 42 14.63 4.35 -13.84
CA ALA A 42 15.70 5.32 -13.66
C ALA A 42 15.21 6.42 -12.71
N GLN A 43 16.02 6.76 -11.71
CA GLN A 43 15.66 7.76 -10.72
C GLN A 43 15.30 9.08 -11.43
N PRO A 44 14.13 9.68 -11.14
CA PRO A 44 13.75 10.96 -11.73
C PRO A 44 14.78 12.04 -11.39
N HIS A 45 15.02 12.96 -12.32
CA HIS A 45 16.02 14.02 -12.16
C HIS A 45 15.72 14.97 -10.98
N TRP A 46 14.46 15.08 -10.56
CA TRP A 46 14.00 15.85 -9.41
C TRP A 46 14.08 15.10 -8.07
N CYS A 47 14.37 13.79 -8.10
CA CYS A 47 14.41 12.95 -6.90
C CYS A 47 15.77 13.03 -6.21
N LEU A 48 15.78 13.40 -4.93
CA LEU A 48 16.98 13.40 -4.08
C LEU A 48 17.07 12.20 -3.12
N CYS A 49 15.95 11.54 -2.81
CA CYS A 49 15.91 10.43 -1.85
C CYS A 49 16.20 9.05 -2.46
N GLY A 50 16.22 8.92 -3.78
CA GLY A 50 16.45 7.63 -4.47
C GLY A 50 15.25 6.69 -4.54
N LYS A 51 14.07 7.12 -4.07
CA LYS A 51 12.88 6.24 -3.93
C LYS A 51 11.61 6.76 -4.61
N CYS A 52 11.68 7.90 -5.29
CA CYS A 52 10.54 8.43 -6.03
C CYS A 52 10.36 7.70 -7.38
N LEU A 53 9.11 7.64 -7.84
CA LEU A 53 8.74 7.16 -9.17
C LEU A 53 8.53 8.36 -10.10
N ASP A 54 8.60 8.11 -11.41
CA ASP A 54 8.27 9.12 -12.42
C ASP A 54 6.77 9.46 -12.38
N MET A 55 6.44 10.75 -12.46
CA MET A 55 5.06 11.24 -12.31
C MET A 55 4.54 11.83 -13.64
N PRO A 56 3.24 11.69 -13.94
CA PRO A 56 2.70 12.08 -15.25
C PRO A 56 2.58 13.60 -15.45
N ILE A 57 2.53 14.38 -14.36
CA ILE A 57 2.44 15.85 -14.39
C ILE A 57 3.48 16.49 -13.46
N ALA A 58 3.94 17.68 -13.82
CA ALA A 58 5.03 18.38 -13.12
C ALA A 58 4.65 18.76 -11.67
N GLU A 59 3.38 19.06 -11.42
CA GLU A 59 2.88 19.41 -10.09
C GLU A 59 3.00 18.26 -9.07
N GLU A 60 3.11 17.02 -9.57
CA GLU A 60 3.28 15.82 -8.75
C GLU A 60 4.75 15.42 -8.54
N GLU A 61 5.71 16.13 -9.16
CA GLU A 61 7.16 15.90 -9.03
C GLU A 61 7.70 16.42 -7.69
N LEU A 62 7.19 15.87 -6.59
CA LEU A 62 7.54 16.28 -5.22
C LEU A 62 8.40 15.22 -4.54
N CYS A 63 9.63 15.59 -4.19
CA CYS A 63 10.54 14.76 -3.41
C CYS A 63 10.49 15.17 -1.93
N CYS A 64 10.50 14.18 -1.02
CA CYS A 64 10.61 14.42 0.42
C CYS A 64 11.92 15.09 0.87
N ALA A 65 12.90 15.19 -0.02
CA ALA A 65 14.19 15.88 0.15
C ALA A 65 15.08 15.41 1.33
N GLY A 66 14.66 14.39 2.08
CA GLY A 66 15.59 13.62 2.90
C GLY A 66 16.55 12.90 1.96
N GLY A 67 17.86 13.03 2.18
CA GLY A 67 18.87 12.25 1.46
C GLY A 67 18.61 10.74 1.58
N GLN A 68 19.48 9.92 1.00
CA GLN A 68 19.26 8.46 0.92
C GLN A 68 18.90 7.79 2.26
N ASP A 69 19.40 8.32 3.37
CA ASP A 69 19.16 7.78 4.73
C ASP A 69 17.96 8.38 5.47
N ASN A 70 17.34 9.44 4.94
CA ASN A 70 16.27 10.21 5.60
C ASN A 70 14.99 10.25 4.76
N CYS A 71 14.74 9.24 3.91
CA CYS A 71 13.50 9.19 3.15
C CYS A 71 12.30 8.96 4.10
N LEU A 72 11.22 9.74 3.93
CA LEU A 72 9.99 9.56 4.72
C LEU A 72 9.37 8.17 4.58
N SER A 73 9.69 7.44 3.51
CA SER A 73 9.26 6.05 3.32
C SER A 73 9.95 5.05 4.27
N ASP A 74 11.08 5.42 4.87
CA ASP A 74 11.82 4.60 5.84
C ASP A 74 11.50 4.99 7.29
N GLU A 75 10.77 6.09 7.52
CA GLU A 75 10.42 6.51 8.86
C GLU A 75 9.36 5.57 9.47
N PRO A 76 9.60 5.03 10.68
CA PRO A 76 8.67 4.11 11.36
C PRO A 76 7.35 4.79 11.81
N VAL A 77 7.22 6.11 11.66
CA VAL A 77 6.07 6.89 12.15
C VAL A 77 4.90 6.86 11.15
N ARG A 78 5.07 6.41 9.91
CA ARG A 78 3.97 6.32 8.94
C ARG A 78 2.91 5.27 9.32
N ASP A 79 3.25 4.33 10.20
CA ASP A 79 2.29 3.37 10.79
C ASP A 79 1.48 3.96 11.96
N PHE A 80 1.90 5.10 12.54
CA PHE A 80 1.29 5.66 13.76
C PHE A 80 0.19 6.71 13.51
N PHE A 81 0.14 7.36 12.34
CA PHE A 81 -0.83 8.44 12.06
C PHE A 81 -2.26 7.98 11.73
N GLN A 82 -2.60 6.70 11.92
CA GLN A 82 -4.01 6.27 11.94
C GLN A 82 -4.73 6.57 13.27
N THR A 83 -4.05 7.03 14.33
CA THR A 83 -4.69 7.15 15.66
C THR A 83 -5.19 8.55 16.03
N LEU A 84 -4.79 9.64 15.35
CA LEU A 84 -5.11 11.00 15.81
C LEU A 84 -5.35 12.05 14.69
N CYS A 85 -6.26 11.78 13.77
CA CYS A 85 -6.94 12.86 13.03
C CYS A 85 -8.46 12.61 13.05
N MET A 86 -9.10 13.13 14.10
CA MET A 86 -10.46 13.68 14.02
C MET A 86 -10.45 14.94 13.15
#